data_AF-A0A2T2NYH0-F1
#
_entry.id   AF-A0A2T2NYH0-F1
#
_cell.length_a   1.000
_cell.length_b   1.000
_cell.length_c   1.000
_cell.angle_alpha   90.00
_cell.angle_beta   90.00
_cell.angle_gamma   90.00
#
_symmetry.space_group_name_H-M   'P 1'
#
loop_
_entity.id
_entity.type
_entity.pdbx_description
1 polymer ?
#
loop_
_entity_poly.entity_id
_entity_poly.type
_entity_poly.pdbx_seq_one_letter_code
_entity_poly.pdbx_strand_id
1 'polypeptide(L)'
;MHYIISLFLLAHSSFAATLAKRALAPDSTLPSGREYSECYTDSVYSRTLNSDFVFDVGINTLTADTCIAYCSSMGYPVAGTEYAAECFCGTGIPLQTGTDGCNMACAGDSTLACGGPDRLSVYANFATNPGPEGWASLGCYTDNVQARTLANLEQVAGGTDALTVALCTTTCGNLGFTYAGVEYAGKR
;
A
#
# COMPACT_ATOMS: atom_id res chain seq x y z
N MET A 1 -14.96 -10.30 -10.77
CA MET A 1 -14.47 -8.92 -10.55
C MET A 1 -13.81 -8.90 -9.20
N HIS A 2 -12.65 -8.27 -9.08
CA HIS A 2 -11.91 -8.16 -7.82
C HIS A 2 -12.03 -6.73 -7.31
N TYR A 3 -12.33 -6.58 -6.03
CA TYR A 3 -12.46 -5.28 -5.36
C TYR A 3 -11.48 -5.21 -4.19
N ILE A 4 -11.26 -4.00 -3.67
CA ILE A 4 -10.38 -3.78 -2.51
C ILE A 4 -11.27 -3.39 -1.33
N ILE A 5 -11.24 -4.20 -0.26
CA ILE A 5 -11.92 -3.96 1.02
C ILE A 5 -10.92 -3.45 2.04
N SER A 6 -11.22 -2.34 2.71
CA SER A 6 -10.52 -2.00 3.97
C SER A 6 -11.11 -2.79 5.11
N LEU A 7 -10.37 -3.75 5.67
CA LEU A 7 -10.81 -4.65 6.74
C LEU A 7 -10.41 -4.10 8.11
N PHE A 8 -11.25 -4.34 9.12
CA PHE A 8 -11.01 -3.96 10.52
C PHE A 8 -11.25 -5.15 11.46
N LEU A 9 -10.51 -5.22 12.56
CA LEU A 9 -10.59 -6.26 13.61
C LEU A 9 -10.68 -5.61 15.00
N LEU A 10 -11.40 -6.26 15.91
CA LEU A 10 -11.40 -5.94 17.34
C LEU A 10 -10.08 -6.41 18.01
N ALA A 11 -9.27 -5.49 18.56
CA ALA A 11 -7.87 -5.77 18.92
C ALA A 11 -7.63 -6.50 20.27
N HIS A 12 -6.81 -7.57 20.26
CA HIS A 12 -6.07 -8.11 21.42
C HIS A 12 -4.68 -8.71 21.01
N SER A 13 -3.59 -8.06 21.45
CA SER A 13 -2.16 -8.44 21.65
C SER A 13 -1.33 -9.25 20.61
N SER A 14 -0.05 -8.87 20.46
CA SER A 14 0.94 -9.32 19.45
C SER A 14 2.27 -9.84 20.06
N PHE A 15 2.99 -10.68 19.31
CA PHE A 15 4.40 -11.08 19.55
C PHE A 15 5.27 -10.79 18.32
N ALA A 16 6.49 -10.32 18.52
CA ALA A 16 7.48 -10.06 17.46
C ALA A 16 8.71 -10.99 17.59
N ALA A 17 9.19 -11.51 16.47
CA ALA A 17 10.42 -12.30 16.36
C ALA A 17 11.49 -11.55 15.54
N THR A 18 12.76 -11.77 15.87
CA THR A 18 13.93 -11.08 15.28
C THR A 18 14.58 -11.93 14.17
N LEU A 19 14.98 -11.33 13.03
CA LEU A 19 15.70 -12.00 11.93
C LEU A 19 16.98 -11.25 11.47
N ALA A 20 17.91 -12.00 10.87
CA ALA A 20 19.30 -11.64 10.56
C ALA A 20 19.52 -10.69 9.35
N LYS A 21 20.62 -9.91 9.39
CA LYS A 21 21.18 -9.00 8.33
C LYS A 21 21.96 -9.85 7.29
N ARG A 22 21.98 -9.65 5.96
CA ARG A 22 21.57 -8.55 5.06
C ARG A 22 21.38 -9.05 3.60
N ALA A 23 20.24 -8.74 2.97
CA ALA A 23 20.18 -8.20 1.61
C ALA A 23 20.01 -6.67 1.77
N LEU A 24 20.30 -5.84 0.75
CA LEU A 24 19.94 -4.41 0.84
C LEU A 24 18.46 -4.32 1.19
N ALA A 25 18.14 -3.59 2.26
CA ALA A 25 16.78 -3.45 2.74
C ALA A 25 16.20 -2.15 2.17
N PRO A 26 14.87 -2.11 1.97
CA PRO A 26 14.17 -0.85 1.78
C PRO A 26 14.45 0.10 2.95
N ASP A 27 14.37 1.39 2.68
CA ASP A 27 14.51 2.41 3.73
C ASP A 27 13.39 2.26 4.77
N SER A 28 13.79 2.20 6.04
CA SER A 28 12.87 2.08 7.19
C SER A 28 12.53 3.43 7.84
N THR A 29 13.04 4.53 7.30
CA THR A 29 12.93 5.90 7.85
C THR A 29 12.26 6.88 6.87
N LEU A 30 11.34 6.39 6.06
CA LEU A 30 10.64 7.16 5.02
C LEU A 30 9.81 8.32 5.59
N PRO A 31 9.71 9.47 4.89
CA PRO A 31 8.94 10.62 5.31
C PRO A 31 7.42 10.42 5.19
N SER A 32 6.66 11.27 5.89
CA SER A 32 5.21 11.50 5.66
C SER A 32 4.31 10.25 5.78
N GLY A 33 4.62 9.32 6.68
CA GLY A 33 3.82 8.12 6.91
C GLY A 33 3.83 7.14 5.73
N ARG A 34 4.83 7.24 4.86
CA ARG A 34 5.05 6.28 3.78
C ARG A 34 5.73 5.06 4.36
N GLU A 35 5.33 3.89 3.91
CA GLU A 35 6.00 2.63 4.26
C GLU A 35 6.33 1.87 2.98
N TYR A 36 7.37 1.04 3.07
CA TYR A 36 7.62 0.05 2.04
C TYR A 36 6.48 -0.96 2.03
N SER A 37 5.91 -1.17 0.85
CA SER A 37 4.86 -2.15 0.61
C SER A 37 5.49 -3.53 0.50
N GLU A 38 5.88 -3.87 -0.73
CA GLU A 38 6.50 -5.12 -1.11
C GLU A 38 7.32 -4.89 -2.38
N CYS A 39 7.96 -5.94 -2.85
CA CYS A 39 8.52 -5.98 -4.18
C CYS A 39 7.42 -6.41 -5.17
N TYR A 40 7.43 -5.80 -6.35
CA TYR A 40 6.45 -6.07 -7.40
C TYR A 40 7.19 -6.39 -8.70
N THR A 41 6.59 -7.25 -9.52
CA THR A 41 7.08 -7.43 -10.89
C THR A 41 6.73 -6.20 -11.72
N ASP A 42 7.68 -5.73 -12.52
CA ASP A 42 7.42 -4.71 -13.54
C ASP A 42 7.62 -5.28 -14.95
N SER A 43 7.15 -4.56 -15.96
CA SER A 43 7.34 -4.93 -17.36
C SER A 43 7.46 -3.66 -18.19
N VAL A 44 8.54 -3.56 -18.96
CA VAL A 44 8.73 -2.47 -19.93
C VAL A 44 7.58 -2.31 -20.93
N TYR A 45 6.81 -3.38 -21.17
CA TYR A 45 5.64 -3.36 -22.07
C TYR A 45 4.33 -3.00 -21.35
N SER A 46 4.27 -3.14 -20.03
CA SER A 46 3.09 -2.89 -19.21
C SER A 46 3.51 -2.49 -17.81
N ARG A 47 3.93 -1.23 -17.67
CA ARG A 47 4.42 -0.67 -16.40
C ARG A 47 3.36 -0.82 -15.31
N THR A 48 3.81 -1.33 -14.16
CA THR A 48 3.00 -1.60 -12.99
C THR A 48 2.53 -0.31 -12.33
N LEU A 49 3.40 0.70 -12.26
CA LEU A 49 3.04 2.09 -11.96
C LEU A 49 3.24 2.92 -13.23
N ASN A 50 2.17 3.47 -13.77
CA ASN A 50 2.17 4.06 -15.11
C ASN A 50 1.63 5.50 -15.16
N SER A 51 1.51 6.17 -14.00
CA SER A 51 0.97 7.53 -13.94
C SER A 51 2.02 8.59 -14.24
N ASP A 52 3.26 8.40 -13.76
CA ASP A 52 4.39 9.25 -14.10
C ASP A 52 5.72 8.48 -13.97
N PHE A 53 6.76 8.99 -14.62
CA PHE A 53 8.09 8.39 -14.64
C PHE A 53 9.18 9.45 -14.75
N VAL A 54 10.24 9.28 -13.97
CA VAL A 54 11.47 10.04 -14.13
C VAL A 54 12.68 9.15 -13.90
N PHE A 55 13.68 9.31 -14.78
CA PHE A 55 15.01 8.73 -14.58
C PHE A 55 15.84 9.72 -13.78
N ASP A 56 16.12 9.34 -12.53
CA ASP A 56 16.77 10.16 -11.50
C ASP A 56 15.99 11.46 -11.19
N VAL A 57 15.84 11.76 -9.90
CA VAL A 57 15.21 13.02 -9.45
C VAL A 57 16.27 14.13 -9.26
N GLY A 58 17.45 13.94 -9.86
CA GLY A 58 18.63 14.81 -9.86
C GLY A 58 19.81 14.13 -10.58
N ILE A 59 21.05 14.30 -10.10
CA ILE A 59 22.25 13.63 -10.67
C ILE A 59 22.81 12.64 -9.64
N ASN A 60 22.58 11.35 -9.86
CA ASN A 60 22.85 10.24 -8.95
C ASN A 60 22.26 10.48 -7.55
N THR A 61 21.02 10.95 -7.49
CA THR A 61 20.38 11.31 -6.22
C THR A 61 19.20 10.42 -5.85
N LEU A 62 18.82 9.49 -6.73
CA LEU A 62 17.64 8.66 -6.46
C LEU A 62 17.82 7.81 -5.20
N THR A 63 16.92 8.03 -4.24
CA THR A 63 16.56 7.13 -3.15
C THR A 63 15.03 6.92 -3.13
N ALA A 64 14.54 6.02 -2.27
CA ALA A 64 13.11 5.87 -2.01
C ALA A 64 12.47 7.21 -1.58
N ASP A 65 13.11 7.92 -0.65
CA ASP A 65 12.66 9.22 -0.15
C ASP A 65 12.50 10.27 -1.25
N THR A 66 13.51 10.39 -2.11
CA THR A 66 13.46 11.39 -3.17
C THR A 66 12.42 11.05 -4.23
N CYS A 67 12.21 9.76 -4.52
CA CYS A 67 11.14 9.31 -5.40
C CYS A 67 9.75 9.56 -4.80
N ILE A 68 9.57 9.27 -3.52
CA ILE A 68 8.36 9.57 -2.75
C ILE A 68 8.05 11.06 -2.79
N ALA A 69 9.05 11.92 -2.55
CA ALA A 69 8.88 13.37 -2.57
C ALA A 69 8.47 13.86 -3.96
N TYR A 70 9.09 13.35 -5.02
CA TYR A 70 8.71 13.64 -6.40
C TYR A 70 7.26 13.24 -6.70
N CYS A 71 6.88 11.98 -6.46
CA CYS A 71 5.52 11.53 -6.73
C CYS A 71 4.48 12.31 -5.90
N SER A 72 4.81 12.63 -4.64
CA SER A 72 3.93 13.41 -3.77
C SER A 72 3.74 14.85 -4.27
N SER A 73 4.78 15.49 -4.82
CA SER A 73 4.68 16.84 -5.39
C SER A 73 3.82 16.88 -6.66
N MET A 74 3.74 15.74 -7.37
CA MET A 74 2.86 15.53 -8.52
C MET A 74 1.45 15.05 -8.13
N GLY A 75 1.17 14.88 -6.83
CA GLY A 75 -0.14 14.47 -6.32
C GLY A 75 -0.40 12.96 -6.36
N TYR A 76 0.62 12.13 -6.58
CA TYR A 76 0.50 10.69 -6.62
C TYR A 76 0.71 10.04 -5.24
N PRO A 77 -0.25 9.21 -4.77
CA PRO A 77 -0.15 8.57 -3.45
C PRO A 77 0.84 7.40 -3.40
N VAL A 78 1.23 6.85 -4.55
CA VAL A 78 2.12 5.69 -4.66
C VAL A 78 3.36 6.07 -5.45
N ALA A 79 4.52 5.62 -4.98
CA ALA A 79 5.80 5.74 -5.64
C ALA A 79 6.44 4.35 -5.75
N GLY A 80 7.30 4.15 -6.73
CA GLY A 80 8.07 2.94 -6.88
C GLY A 80 9.45 3.24 -7.44
N THR A 81 10.47 2.54 -6.94
CA THR A 81 11.83 2.64 -7.48
C THR A 81 12.20 1.36 -8.22
N GLU A 82 12.78 1.50 -9.40
CA GLU A 82 13.29 0.40 -10.23
C GLU A 82 14.75 0.67 -10.60
N TYR A 83 15.50 -0.40 -10.88
CA TYR A 83 16.80 -0.33 -11.54
C TYR A 83 17.79 0.72 -10.97
N ALA A 84 17.82 0.88 -9.64
CA ALA A 84 18.65 1.82 -8.88
C ALA A 84 18.38 3.32 -9.08
N ALA A 85 17.91 3.73 -10.27
CA ALA A 85 17.85 5.13 -10.70
C ALA A 85 16.50 5.52 -11.34
N GLU A 86 15.53 4.62 -11.42
CA GLU A 86 14.21 4.90 -11.98
C GLU A 86 13.16 5.14 -10.89
N CYS A 87 12.34 6.18 -11.07
CA CYS A 87 11.23 6.52 -10.20
C CYS A 87 9.91 6.48 -10.98
N PHE A 88 8.94 5.76 -10.46
CA PHE A 88 7.61 5.61 -11.03
C PHE A 88 6.55 6.08 -10.03
N CYS A 89 5.50 6.72 -10.53
CA CYS A 89 4.38 7.17 -9.73
C CYS A 89 3.08 6.47 -10.13
N GLY A 90 2.18 6.29 -9.16
CA GLY A 90 0.89 5.68 -9.40
C GLY A 90 -0.20 6.14 -8.43
N THR A 91 -1.43 5.79 -8.78
CA THR A 91 -2.64 6.14 -8.02
C THR A 91 -3.13 5.03 -7.10
N GLY A 92 -2.58 3.82 -7.21
CA GLY A 92 -3.00 2.67 -6.43
C GLY A 92 -1.88 1.66 -6.23
N ILE A 93 -2.01 0.85 -5.18
CA ILE A 93 -1.07 -0.23 -4.89
C ILE A 93 -1.27 -1.33 -5.93
N PRO A 94 -0.22 -1.87 -6.55
CA PRO A 94 -0.36 -2.91 -7.55
C PRO A 94 -0.85 -4.23 -6.95
N LEU A 95 -1.44 -5.08 -7.81
CA LEU A 95 -1.98 -6.39 -7.39
C LEU A 95 -0.98 -7.54 -7.50
N GLN A 96 0.01 -7.43 -8.39
CA GLN A 96 0.94 -8.52 -8.70
C GLN A 96 2.25 -8.35 -7.93
N THR A 97 2.30 -8.93 -6.75
CA THR A 97 3.51 -8.96 -5.93
C THR A 97 4.55 -9.90 -6.55
N GLY A 98 5.83 -9.53 -6.42
CA GLY A 98 6.96 -10.38 -6.72
C GLY A 98 7.79 -10.51 -5.46
N THR A 99 8.08 -11.71 -4.98
CA THR A 99 8.69 -11.86 -3.65
C THR A 99 10.15 -11.41 -3.59
N ASP A 100 10.84 -11.33 -4.73
CA ASP A 100 12.30 -11.20 -4.78
C ASP A 100 12.79 -10.29 -5.93
N GLY A 101 14.02 -9.79 -5.76
CA GLY A 101 14.78 -9.06 -6.80
C GLY A 101 14.80 -7.53 -6.64
N CYS A 102 14.11 -6.99 -5.64
CA CYS A 102 14.19 -5.58 -5.26
C CYS A 102 15.38 -5.28 -4.35
N ASN A 103 16.60 -5.56 -4.80
CA ASN A 103 17.83 -5.48 -4.00
C ASN A 103 18.97 -4.69 -4.66
N MET A 104 18.71 -3.97 -5.76
CA MET A 104 19.70 -3.07 -6.36
C MET A 104 19.91 -1.86 -5.46
N ALA A 105 21.17 -1.47 -5.30
CA ALA A 105 21.54 -0.31 -4.49
C ALA A 105 20.99 0.98 -5.13
N CYS A 106 20.43 1.87 -4.33
CA CYS A 106 19.99 3.17 -4.82
C CYS A 106 21.15 3.99 -5.39
N ALA A 107 20.92 4.73 -6.48
CA ALA A 107 21.93 5.60 -7.08
C ALA A 107 22.40 6.70 -6.10
N GLY A 108 21.48 7.24 -5.29
CA GLY A 108 21.75 8.26 -4.27
C GLY A 108 22.18 7.72 -2.91
N ASP A 109 21.96 6.43 -2.63
CA ASP A 109 22.40 5.78 -1.39
C ASP A 109 22.63 4.28 -1.59
N SER A 110 23.90 3.89 -1.75
CA SER A 110 24.28 2.49 -1.97
C SER A 110 23.98 1.56 -0.78
N THR A 111 23.57 2.10 0.37
CA THR A 111 23.23 1.32 1.56
C THR A 111 21.77 0.88 1.60
N LEU A 112 20.93 1.41 0.70
CA LEU A 112 19.49 1.16 0.60
C LEU A 112 19.13 0.46 -0.71
N ALA A 113 17.99 -0.25 -0.74
CA ALA A 113 17.48 -0.91 -1.94
C ALA A 113 16.51 -0.02 -2.73
N CYS A 114 16.70 0.08 -4.05
CA CYS A 114 15.85 0.80 -5.00
C CYS A 114 15.48 -0.10 -6.20
N GLY A 115 14.69 -1.14 -5.93
CA GLY A 115 14.17 -2.05 -6.95
C GLY A 115 15.22 -3.00 -7.52
N GLY A 116 15.00 -3.42 -8.75
CA GLY A 116 15.84 -4.32 -9.53
C GLY A 116 15.42 -4.35 -11.00
N PRO A 117 16.01 -5.21 -11.84
CA PRO A 117 15.59 -5.34 -13.24
C PRO A 117 14.19 -5.96 -13.30
N ASP A 118 13.22 -5.24 -13.89
CA ASP A 118 11.81 -5.62 -13.93
C ASP A 118 11.24 -5.88 -12.51
N ARG A 119 11.76 -5.16 -11.50
CA ARG A 119 11.44 -5.31 -10.08
C ARG A 119 11.28 -3.96 -9.41
N LEU A 120 10.05 -3.68 -8.99
CA LEU A 120 9.66 -2.40 -8.43
C LEU A 120 9.53 -2.48 -6.91
N SER A 121 10.36 -1.73 -6.18
CA SER A 121 10.12 -1.49 -4.75
C SER A 121 9.02 -0.44 -4.63
N VAL A 122 7.87 -0.79 -4.07
CA VAL A 122 6.71 0.13 -3.98
C VAL A 122 6.59 0.73 -2.59
N TYR A 123 6.28 2.02 -2.54
CA TYR A 123 6.10 2.82 -1.32
C TYR A 123 4.78 3.56 -1.38
N ALA A 124 3.95 3.38 -0.36
CA ALA A 124 2.64 4.00 -0.27
C ALA A 124 2.39 4.47 1.16
N ASN A 125 1.41 5.34 1.34
CA ASN A 125 0.90 5.63 2.67
C ASN A 125 -0.12 4.53 3.04
N PHE A 126 0.25 3.65 3.96
CA PHE A 126 -0.68 2.72 4.59
C PHE A 126 -1.33 3.34 5.81
N ALA A 127 -1.65 4.63 5.76
CA ALA A 127 -2.74 5.18 6.55
C ALA A 127 -4.03 4.47 6.14
N THR A 128 -4.13 3.20 6.53
CA THR A 128 -5.31 2.66 7.11
C THR A 128 -5.83 3.75 8.02
N ASN A 129 -7.03 4.24 7.72
CA ASN A 129 -7.84 4.82 8.79
C ASN A 129 -7.62 3.92 10.00
N PRO A 130 -7.04 4.38 11.13
CA PRO A 130 -6.63 3.50 12.23
C PRO A 130 -7.80 2.65 12.75
N GLY A 131 -9.00 3.04 12.33
CA GLY A 131 -10.28 2.55 12.73
C GLY A 131 -10.90 3.63 13.60
N PRO A 132 -12.22 3.78 13.54
CA PRO A 132 -12.95 4.47 14.61
C PRO A 132 -12.66 3.77 15.95
N GLU A 133 -12.81 4.51 17.05
CA GLU A 133 -12.54 4.03 18.40
C GLU A 133 -13.11 2.61 18.64
N GLY A 134 -12.26 1.68 19.11
CA GLY A 134 -12.62 0.28 19.36
C GLY A 134 -12.40 -0.69 18.18
N TRP A 135 -12.02 -0.20 17.01
CA TRP A 135 -11.67 -1.01 15.83
C TRP A 135 -10.25 -0.73 15.38
N ALA A 136 -9.49 -1.77 15.03
CA ALA A 136 -8.16 -1.64 14.42
C ALA A 136 -8.25 -1.99 12.94
N SER A 137 -7.65 -1.20 12.06
CA SER A 137 -7.56 -1.60 10.65
C SER A 137 -6.56 -2.74 10.46
N LEU A 138 -6.95 -3.71 9.64
CA LEU A 138 -6.11 -4.82 9.17
C LEU A 138 -5.50 -4.56 7.80
N GLY A 139 -5.78 -3.42 7.17
CA GLY A 139 -5.34 -3.09 5.83
C GLY A 139 -6.36 -3.37 4.73
N CYS A 140 -5.88 -3.36 3.50
CA CYS A 140 -6.67 -3.57 2.28
C CYS A 140 -6.59 -5.03 1.82
N TYR A 141 -7.73 -5.67 1.61
CA TYR A 141 -7.86 -7.06 1.17
C TYR A 141 -8.54 -7.12 -0.18
N THR A 142 -8.09 -8.04 -1.04
CA THR A 142 -8.82 -8.35 -2.28
C THR A 142 -10.11 -9.08 -1.93
N ASP A 143 -11.22 -8.67 -2.53
CA ASP A 143 -12.51 -9.32 -2.44
C ASP A 143 -12.91 -9.89 -3.80
N ASN A 144 -13.45 -11.11 -3.79
CA ASN A 144 -13.96 -11.78 -4.97
C ASN A 144 -15.46 -12.01 -4.83
N VAL A 145 -16.24 -11.56 -5.81
CA VAL A 145 -17.70 -11.77 -5.81
C VAL A 145 -18.16 -13.22 -5.71
N GLN A 146 -17.31 -14.17 -6.11
CA GLN A 146 -17.53 -15.62 -6.04
C GLN A 146 -17.02 -16.25 -4.73
N ALA A 147 -16.18 -15.52 -3.99
CA ALA A 147 -15.56 -15.94 -2.74
C ALA A 147 -15.29 -14.70 -1.88
N ARG A 148 -16.36 -14.15 -1.27
CA ARG A 148 -16.29 -12.89 -0.54
C ARG A 148 -15.37 -13.04 0.68
N THR A 149 -14.54 -12.03 0.90
CA THR A 149 -13.65 -11.94 2.07
C THR A 149 -14.46 -11.80 3.35
N LEU A 150 -15.61 -11.12 3.28
CA LEU A 150 -16.62 -11.10 4.34
C LEU A 150 -17.96 -11.64 3.78
N ALA A 151 -18.49 -12.68 4.41
CA ALA A 151 -19.67 -13.40 3.91
C ALA A 151 -20.99 -12.61 4.06
N ASN A 152 -21.04 -11.66 5.00
CA ASN A 152 -22.24 -10.88 5.31
C ASN A 152 -22.12 -9.48 4.73
N LEU A 153 -23.10 -9.08 3.92
CA LEU A 153 -23.20 -7.74 3.37
C LEU A 153 -24.28 -6.98 4.13
N GLU A 154 -23.85 -6.02 4.95
CA GLU A 154 -24.75 -5.25 5.80
C GLU A 154 -25.05 -3.88 5.20
N GLN A 155 -26.29 -3.42 5.40
CA GLN A 155 -26.72 -2.09 4.99
C GLN A 155 -26.51 -1.11 6.14
N VAL A 156 -25.92 0.06 5.85
CA VAL A 156 -25.79 1.15 6.80
C VAL A 156 -27.03 2.06 6.77
N ALA A 157 -27.32 2.71 7.89
CA ALA A 157 -28.40 3.71 7.95
C ALA A 157 -28.13 4.86 6.96
N GLY A 158 -29.13 5.22 6.15
CA GLY A 158 -28.98 6.24 5.10
C GLY A 158 -28.43 5.72 3.77
N GLY A 159 -28.17 4.41 3.65
CA GLY A 159 -27.75 3.78 2.40
C GLY A 159 -26.30 4.05 2.00
N THR A 160 -25.93 3.65 0.79
CA THR A 160 -24.54 3.73 0.28
C THR A 160 -23.98 5.15 0.23
N ASP A 161 -24.84 6.14 0.03
CA ASP A 161 -24.42 7.55 -0.06
C ASP A 161 -24.00 8.14 1.30
N ALA A 162 -24.43 7.50 2.39
CA ALA A 162 -24.05 7.84 3.76
C ALA A 162 -22.90 6.96 4.30
N LEU A 163 -22.33 6.06 3.49
CA LEU A 163 -21.33 5.11 3.93
C LEU A 163 -20.05 5.81 4.41
N THR A 164 -19.73 5.61 5.68
CA THR A 164 -18.45 5.97 6.28
C THR A 164 -17.86 4.76 7.00
N VAL A 165 -16.55 4.77 7.23
CA VAL A 165 -15.89 3.73 8.03
C VAL A 165 -16.53 3.60 9.42
N ALA A 166 -16.76 4.73 10.10
CA ALA A 166 -17.40 4.77 11.42
C ALA A 166 -18.80 4.16 11.45
N LEU A 167 -19.61 4.45 10.44
CA LEU A 167 -20.96 3.93 10.36
C LEU A 167 -20.97 2.43 10.05
N CYS A 168 -20.08 1.97 9.15
CA CYS A 168 -19.94 0.55 8.83
C CYS A 168 -19.51 -0.26 10.07
N THR A 169 -18.42 0.12 10.74
CA THR A 169 -17.91 -0.61 11.91
C THR A 169 -18.89 -0.59 13.08
N THR A 170 -19.59 0.53 13.31
CA THR A 170 -20.64 0.61 14.36
C THR A 170 -21.80 -0.33 14.05
N THR A 171 -22.25 -0.37 12.79
CA THR A 171 -23.34 -1.26 12.36
C THR A 171 -22.94 -2.73 12.54
N CYS A 172 -21.76 -3.11 12.04
CA CYS A 172 -21.26 -4.47 12.18
C CYS A 172 -21.03 -4.88 13.65
N GLY A 173 -20.52 -3.96 14.48
CA GLY A 173 -20.34 -4.18 15.91
C GLY A 173 -21.65 -4.40 16.66
N ASN A 174 -22.68 -3.61 16.35
CA ASN A 174 -24.03 -3.78 16.93
C ASN A 174 -24.69 -5.11 16.53
N LEU A 175 -24.30 -5.67 15.38
CA LEU A 175 -24.73 -7.00 14.92
C LEU A 175 -23.85 -8.14 15.47
N GLY A 176 -22.81 -7.83 16.25
CA GLY A 176 -21.94 -8.81 16.89
C GLY A 176 -20.82 -9.35 15.99
N PHE A 177 -20.56 -8.72 14.84
CA PHE A 177 -19.42 -9.10 14.01
C PHE A 177 -18.10 -8.60 14.61
N THR A 178 -17.06 -9.42 14.52
CA THR A 178 -15.68 -9.09 14.93
C THR A 178 -14.85 -8.47 13.82
N TYR A 179 -15.36 -8.54 12.59
CA TYR A 179 -14.76 -7.97 11.39
C TYR A 179 -15.76 -7.06 10.68
N ALA A 180 -15.27 -5.95 10.14
CA ALA A 180 -16.03 -5.05 9.28
C ALA A 180 -15.18 -4.65 8.09
N GLY A 181 -15.81 -4.48 6.92
CA GLY A 181 -15.12 -4.15 5.69
C GLY A 181 -15.93 -3.15 4.88
N VAL A 182 -15.28 -2.07 4.44
CA VAL A 182 -15.87 -1.14 3.48
C VAL A 182 -15.24 -1.35 2.10
N GLU A 183 -16.10 -1.42 1.07
CA GLU A 183 -15.70 -1.20 -0.32
C GLU A 183 -16.17 0.20 -0.76
N TYR A 184 -15.44 0.83 -1.67
CA TYR A 184 -15.85 2.07 -2.35
C TYR A 184 -16.06 3.33 -1.50
N ALA A 185 -15.66 3.35 -0.23
CA ALA A 185 -15.73 4.55 0.59
C ALA A 185 -14.94 5.70 -0.07
N GLY A 186 -15.63 6.76 -0.51
CA GLY A 186 -15.02 7.95 -1.11
C GLY A 186 -15.11 8.10 -2.63
N LYS A 187 -15.78 7.19 -3.37
CA LYS A 187 -16.12 7.47 -4.78
C LYS A 187 -17.32 8.43 -4.84
N ARG A 188 -17.05 9.72 -5.02
CA ARG A 188 -17.95 10.58 -5.81
C ARG A 188 -17.55 10.51 -7.27
#